data_AF-A0A7S4F983-F1
#
_entry.id   AF-A0A7S4F983-F1
#
_cell.length_a   1.000
_cell.length_b   1.000
_cell.length_c   1.000
_cell.angle_alpha   90.00
_cell.angle_beta   90.00
_cell.angle_gamma   90.00
#
_symmetry.space_group_name_H-M   'P 1'
#
loop_
_entity.id
_entity.type
_entity.pdbx_description
1 polymer ?
#
loop_
_entity_poly.entity_id
_entity_poly.type
_entity_poly.pdbx_seq_one_letter_code
_entity_poly.pdbx_strand_id
1 'polypeptide(L)'
;MQAVTSAEFATNEHLAQLHQWQLWNRERRAKVDLPDGFLRRCQAAFMASPPKPSRMQRQVEATLVSLSMPVRAEVFTDEGYSIDVVVNFQGAEVGVEVDGPSHFFGRDPSGPTLLKRRQLRKLGGWKLCSVPYWEWDEVWSDAPRRQQYLLQLLRRTLEA
;
A
#
# COMPACT_ATOMS: atom_id res chain seq x y z
N MET A 1 34.08 -21.78 25.97
CA MET A 1 33.18 -20.72 25.50
C MET A 1 32.61 -21.18 24.17
N GLN A 2 31.44 -21.82 24.18
CA GLN A 2 30.80 -22.29 22.95
C GLN A 2 30.37 -21.07 22.14
N ALA A 3 30.75 -21.05 20.86
CA ALA A 3 30.23 -20.08 19.92
C ALA A 3 28.71 -20.25 19.85
N VAL A 4 27.98 -19.22 20.26
CA VAL A 4 26.56 -19.12 19.97
C VAL A 4 26.45 -19.00 18.46
N THR A 5 26.11 -20.08 17.77
CA THR A 5 25.73 -20.07 16.36
C THR A 5 24.38 -19.37 16.26
N SER A 6 24.40 -18.05 16.12
CA SER A 6 23.21 -17.19 16.04
C SER A 6 22.55 -17.26 14.65
N ALA A 7 22.07 -18.44 14.27
CA ALA A 7 21.47 -18.68 12.95
C ALA A 7 19.94 -18.90 12.99
N GLU A 8 19.25 -18.55 14.07
CA GLU A 8 17.81 -18.88 14.25
C GLU A 8 16.81 -17.70 14.33
N PHE A 9 17.20 -16.43 14.20
CA PHE A 9 16.38 -15.37 14.83
C PHE A 9 15.56 -14.40 13.94
N ALA A 10 15.58 -14.52 12.61
CA ALA A 10 14.80 -13.61 11.76
C ALA A 10 13.73 -14.35 10.94
N THR A 11 12.46 -14.19 11.34
CA THR A 11 11.32 -14.59 10.51
C THR A 11 11.24 -13.71 9.26
N ASN A 12 10.46 -14.12 8.25
CA ASN A 12 10.19 -13.25 7.10
C ASN A 12 9.57 -11.91 7.54
N GLU A 13 8.79 -11.90 8.62
CA GLU A 13 8.24 -10.68 9.20
C GLU A 13 9.33 -9.76 9.75
N HIS A 14 10.29 -10.29 10.52
CA HIS A 14 11.42 -9.49 11.01
C HIS A 14 12.26 -8.92 9.85
N LEU A 15 12.50 -9.71 8.81
CA LEU A 15 13.24 -9.27 7.61
C LEU A 15 12.45 -8.20 6.83
N ALA A 16 11.13 -8.37 6.71
CA ALA A 16 10.23 -7.40 6.09
C ALA A 16 10.25 -6.06 6.85
N GLN A 17 10.21 -6.08 8.18
CA GLN A 17 10.29 -4.89 9.02
C GLN A 17 11.64 -4.17 8.88
N LEU A 18 12.75 -4.92 8.76
CA LEU A 18 14.07 -4.33 8.50
C LEU A 18 14.15 -3.65 7.12
N HIS A 19 13.47 -4.19 6.11
CA HIS A 19 13.33 -3.52 4.82
C HIS A 19 12.56 -2.20 4.95
N GLN A 20 11.42 -2.20 5.67
CA GLN A 20 10.65 -0.97 5.92
C GLN A 20 11.45 0.08 6.70
N TRP A 21 12.28 -0.36 7.66
CA TRP A 21 13.21 0.51 8.37
C TRP A 21 14.27 1.10 7.44
N GLN A 22 14.85 0.31 6.53
CA GLN A 22 15.79 0.79 5.52
C GLN A 22 15.13 1.85 4.61
N LEU A 23 13.89 1.62 4.18
CA LEU A 23 13.12 2.61 3.41
C LEU A 23 12.90 3.90 4.23
N TRP A 24 12.69 3.78 5.54
CA TRP A 24 12.52 4.95 6.41
C TRP A 24 13.81 5.75 6.58
N ASN A 25 14.97 5.09 6.67
CA ASN A 25 16.27 5.78 6.65
C ASN A 25 16.49 6.53 5.34
N ARG A 26 16.16 5.92 4.19
CA ARG A 26 16.20 6.57 2.88
C ARG A 26 15.28 7.79 2.83
N GLU A 27 14.04 7.65 3.30
CA GLU A 27 13.07 8.75 3.40
C GLU A 27 13.62 9.93 4.21
N ARG A 28 14.32 9.63 5.31
CA ARG A 28 14.95 10.62 6.19
C ARG A 28 16.31 11.12 5.72
N ARG A 29 16.84 10.58 4.62
CA ARG A 29 18.21 10.83 4.13
C ARG A 29 19.29 10.54 5.19
N ALA A 30 19.04 9.55 6.04
CA ALA A 30 20.02 9.07 7.00
C ALA A 30 21.12 8.28 6.29
N LYS A 31 22.36 8.32 6.79
CA LYS A 31 23.52 7.61 6.23
C LYS A 31 23.74 6.25 6.91
N VAL A 32 22.66 5.51 7.12
CA VAL A 32 22.71 4.19 7.78
C VAL A 32 22.04 3.20 6.85
N ASP A 33 22.84 2.30 6.29
CA ASP A 33 22.40 1.29 5.34
C ASP A 33 22.75 -0.12 5.82
N LEU A 34 21.82 -1.04 5.60
CA LEU A 34 22.09 -2.47 5.73
C LEU A 34 23.08 -2.92 4.64
N PRO A 35 23.97 -3.90 4.92
CA PRO A 35 24.83 -4.47 3.88
C PRO A 35 24.01 -5.02 2.70
N ASP A 36 24.45 -4.79 1.46
CA ASP A 36 23.67 -5.09 0.24
C ASP A 36 23.09 -6.51 0.18
N GLY A 37 23.89 -7.51 0.55
CA GLY A 37 23.43 -8.91 0.56
C GLY A 37 22.30 -9.15 1.57
N PHE A 38 22.32 -8.43 2.69
CA PHE A 38 21.28 -8.50 3.70
C PHE A 38 20.05 -7.68 3.30
N LEU A 39 20.25 -6.51 2.69
CA LEU A 39 19.16 -5.69 2.15
C LEU A 39 18.34 -6.48 1.10
N ARG A 40 18.99 -7.17 0.17
CA ARG A 40 18.29 -8.01 -0.83
C ARG A 40 17.44 -9.10 -0.18
N ARG A 41 17.93 -9.72 0.90
CA ARG A 41 17.16 -10.72 1.66
C ARG A 41 15.96 -10.09 2.36
N CYS A 42 16.13 -8.91 2.94
CA CYS A 42 15.04 -8.17 3.58
C CYS A 42 13.96 -7.77 2.58
N GLN A 43 14.35 -7.25 1.41
CA GLN A 43 13.43 -6.91 0.33
C GLN A 43 12.67 -8.15 -0.19
N ALA A 44 13.38 -9.26 -0.43
CA ALA A 44 12.75 -10.49 -0.86
C ALA A 44 11.71 -11.01 0.16
N ALA A 45 12.03 -10.95 1.46
CA ALA A 45 11.09 -11.31 2.52
C ALA A 45 9.87 -10.38 2.58
N PHE A 46 10.08 -9.07 2.38
CA PHE A 46 9.00 -8.08 2.31
C PHE A 46 8.02 -8.38 1.16
N MET A 47 8.53 -8.81 0.01
CA MET A 47 7.75 -9.11 -1.19
C MET A 47 7.23 -10.56 -1.25
N ALA A 48 7.60 -11.42 -0.29
CA ALA A 48 7.34 -12.86 -0.36
C ALA A 48 5.85 -13.24 -0.24
N SER A 49 5.02 -12.35 0.31
CA SER A 49 3.59 -12.62 0.50
C SER A 49 2.79 -12.09 -0.69
N PRO A 50 2.23 -12.97 -1.55
CA PRO A 50 1.41 -12.49 -2.65
C PRO A 50 0.14 -11.83 -2.10
N PRO A 51 -0.26 -10.68 -2.65
CA PRO A 51 -1.50 -10.04 -2.27
C PRO A 51 -2.69 -10.93 -2.62
N LYS A 52 -3.74 -10.83 -1.80
CA LYS A 52 -4.99 -11.56 -1.99
C LYS A 52 -6.14 -10.55 -1.99
N PRO A 53 -6.56 -10.08 -3.17
CA PRO A 53 -7.59 -9.05 -3.29
C PRO A 53 -8.87 -9.41 -2.54
N SER A 54 -9.27 -8.53 -1.63
CA SER A 54 -10.48 -8.71 -0.83
C SER A 54 -11.74 -8.61 -1.70
N ARG A 55 -12.91 -9.01 -1.16
CA ARG A 55 -14.19 -8.78 -1.84
C ARG A 55 -14.42 -7.29 -2.09
N MET A 56 -14.03 -6.45 -1.13
CA MET A 56 -14.14 -5.00 -1.22
C MET A 56 -13.29 -4.46 -2.37
N GLN A 57 -12.03 -4.89 -2.47
CA GLN A 57 -11.12 -4.47 -3.52
C GLN A 57 -11.65 -4.83 -4.92
N ARG A 58 -12.12 -6.07 -5.10
CA ARG A 58 -12.75 -6.49 -6.36
C ARG A 58 -13.97 -5.64 -6.74
N GLN A 59 -14.74 -5.16 -5.75
CA GLN A 59 -15.88 -4.29 -6.02
C GLN A 59 -15.46 -2.85 -6.35
N VAL A 60 -14.41 -2.34 -5.71
CA VAL A 60 -13.79 -1.05 -6.06
C VAL A 60 -13.26 -1.10 -7.50
N GLU A 61 -12.49 -2.14 -7.85
CA GLU A 61 -12.00 -2.38 -9.21
C GLU A 61 -13.13 -2.41 -10.23
N ALA A 62 -14.17 -3.23 -10.00
CA ALA A 62 -15.32 -3.32 -10.90
C ALA A 62 -16.05 -1.98 -11.05
N THR A 63 -16.14 -1.19 -9.99
CA THR A 63 -16.76 0.15 -10.04
C THR A 63 -15.92 1.11 -10.88
N LEU A 64 -14.59 1.11 -10.73
CA LEU A 64 -13.68 1.92 -11.56
C LEU A 64 -13.75 1.51 -13.05
N VAL A 65 -13.77 0.21 -13.34
CA VAL A 65 -13.95 -0.29 -14.71
C VAL A 65 -15.29 0.17 -15.29
N SER A 66 -16.37 0.16 -14.50
CA SER A 66 -17.69 0.66 -14.95
C SER A 66 -17.69 2.16 -15.28
N LEU A 67 -16.75 2.91 -14.71
CA LEU A 67 -16.50 4.33 -15.02
C LEU A 67 -15.59 4.52 -16.25
N SER A 68 -15.35 3.46 -17.02
CA SER A 68 -14.40 3.47 -18.15
C SER A 68 -12.98 3.84 -17.73
N MET A 69 -12.59 3.47 -16.51
CA MET A 69 -11.21 3.61 -16.01
C MET A 69 -10.59 2.20 -15.91
N PRO A 70 -9.80 1.77 -16.90
CA PRO A 70 -9.03 0.54 -16.78
C PRO A 70 -8.15 0.55 -15.53
N VAL A 71 -8.14 -0.56 -14.80
CA VAL A 71 -7.39 -0.71 -13.55
C VAL A 71 -6.15 -1.56 -13.76
N ARG A 72 -5.08 -1.24 -13.04
CA ARG A 72 -3.95 -2.14 -12.79
C ARG A 72 -3.99 -2.52 -11.31
N ALA A 73 -4.30 -3.77 -11.00
CA ALA A 73 -4.37 -4.24 -9.61
C ALA A 73 -2.98 -4.71 -9.13
N GLU A 74 -2.73 -4.57 -7.83
CA GLU A 74 -1.54 -5.09 -7.14
C GLU A 74 -0.21 -4.67 -7.78
N VAL A 75 -0.06 -3.36 -8.00
CA VAL A 75 1.10 -2.79 -8.65
C VAL A 75 2.26 -2.71 -7.66
N PHE A 76 3.27 -3.54 -7.88
CA PHE A 76 4.51 -3.49 -7.10
C PHE A 76 5.38 -2.31 -7.51
N THR A 77 5.90 -1.63 -6.48
CA THR A 77 6.88 -0.54 -6.60
C THR A 77 8.30 -1.06 -6.47
N ASP A 78 9.29 -0.26 -6.87
CA ASP A 78 10.71 -0.58 -6.69
C ASP A 78 11.08 -0.73 -5.20
N GLU A 79 10.37 -0.01 -4.32
CA GLU A 79 10.47 -0.16 -2.86
C GLU A 79 9.87 -1.48 -2.34
N GLY A 80 9.20 -2.26 -3.19
CA GLY A 80 8.60 -3.55 -2.84
C GLY A 80 7.19 -3.47 -2.27
N TYR A 81 6.61 -2.28 -2.10
CA TYR A 81 5.20 -2.14 -1.74
C TYR A 81 4.30 -2.52 -2.91
N SER A 82 3.15 -3.15 -2.63
CA SER A 82 2.04 -3.28 -3.57
C SER A 82 1.03 -2.15 -3.36
N ILE A 83 0.59 -1.51 -4.44
CA ILE A 83 -0.56 -0.61 -4.48
C ILE A 83 -1.77 -1.41 -4.96
N ASP A 84 -2.84 -1.42 -4.17
CA ASP A 84 -3.99 -2.32 -4.40
C ASP A 84 -4.61 -2.11 -5.78
N VAL A 85 -4.84 -0.85 -6.18
CA VAL A 85 -5.38 -0.49 -7.50
C VAL A 85 -4.72 0.80 -8.02
N VAL A 86 -4.32 0.83 -9.29
CA VAL A 86 -3.88 2.05 -9.99
C VAL A 86 -4.79 2.33 -11.17
N VAL A 87 -5.19 3.60 -11.32
CA VAL A 87 -5.99 4.11 -12.44
C VAL A 87 -5.36 5.37 -13.03
N ASN A 88 -5.63 5.62 -14.32
CA ASN A 88 -5.42 6.93 -14.90
C ASN A 88 -6.69 7.77 -14.73
N PHE A 89 -6.58 8.92 -14.08
CA PHE A 89 -7.66 9.87 -13.91
C PHE A 89 -7.19 11.26 -14.31
N GLN A 90 -7.88 11.87 -15.28
CA GLN A 90 -7.53 13.20 -15.83
C GLN A 90 -6.06 13.34 -16.24
N GLY A 91 -5.49 12.29 -16.83
CA GLY A 91 -4.10 12.28 -17.32
C GLY A 91 -3.05 12.00 -16.24
N ALA A 92 -3.45 11.78 -14.97
CA ALA A 92 -2.55 11.44 -13.88
C ALA A 92 -2.78 10.01 -13.41
N GLU A 93 -1.70 9.30 -13.04
CA GLU A 93 -1.82 8.03 -12.32
C GLU A 93 -2.13 8.27 -10.86
N VAL A 94 -3.14 7.57 -10.36
CA VAL A 94 -3.58 7.61 -8.96
C VAL A 94 -3.62 6.18 -8.42
N GLY A 95 -2.94 5.97 -7.30
CA GLY A 95 -3.07 4.74 -6.53
C GLY A 95 -4.23 4.85 -5.53
N VAL A 96 -5.04 3.81 -5.48
CA VAL A 96 -6.20 3.65 -4.61
C VAL A 96 -5.90 2.51 -3.64
N GLU A 97 -5.74 2.85 -2.37
CA GLU A 97 -5.60 1.88 -1.27
C GLU A 97 -7.00 1.48 -0.79
N VAL A 98 -7.28 0.18 -0.73
CA VAL A 98 -8.57 -0.37 -0.30
C VAL A 98 -8.41 -0.91 1.12
N ASP A 99 -8.70 -0.05 2.09
CA ASP A 99 -8.37 -0.31 3.49
C ASP A 99 -9.54 -0.99 4.23
N GLY A 100 -9.36 -2.28 4.51
CA GLY A 100 -10.25 -3.06 5.36
C GLY A 100 -10.10 -2.73 6.86
N PRO A 101 -10.94 -3.30 7.75
CA PRO A 101 -10.91 -3.00 9.18
C PRO A 101 -9.55 -3.17 9.86
N SER A 102 -8.73 -4.15 9.45
CA SER A 102 -7.40 -4.39 10.00
C SER A 102 -6.40 -3.25 9.75
N HIS A 103 -6.71 -2.32 8.85
CA HIS A 103 -5.85 -1.17 8.54
C HIS A 103 -6.02 -0.03 9.55
N PHE A 104 -6.93 -0.16 10.51
CA PHE A 104 -7.34 0.90 11.42
C PHE A 104 -7.38 0.48 12.88
N PHE A 105 -7.19 1.46 13.76
CA PHE A 105 -7.61 1.41 15.16
C PHE A 105 -8.85 2.31 15.29
N GLY A 106 -10.04 1.71 15.32
CA GLY A 106 -11.28 2.48 15.15
C GLY A 106 -11.37 3.05 13.73
N ARG A 107 -11.35 4.37 13.58
CA ARG A 107 -11.30 5.06 12.27
C ARG A 107 -9.95 5.72 11.97
N ASP A 108 -8.98 5.57 12.87
CA ASP A 108 -7.63 6.11 12.67
C ASP A 108 -6.75 5.06 11.98
N PRO A 109 -6.00 5.41 10.92
CA PRO A 109 -5.11 4.47 10.25
C PRO A 109 -4.03 3.94 11.20
N SER A 110 -3.73 2.65 11.09
CA SER A 110 -2.68 2.00 11.87
C SER A 110 -1.28 2.55 11.52
N GLY A 111 -0.30 2.31 12.40
CA GLY A 111 1.11 2.64 12.15
C GLY A 111 1.64 2.09 10.82
N PRO A 112 1.47 0.78 10.54
CA PRO A 112 1.81 0.18 9.24
C PRO A 112 1.13 0.87 8.05
N THR A 113 -0.16 1.17 8.15
CA THR A 113 -0.92 1.87 7.09
C THR A 113 -0.35 3.26 6.82
N LEU A 114 -0.09 4.04 7.88
CA LEU A 114 0.52 5.37 7.77
C LEU A 114 1.93 5.30 7.17
N LEU A 115 2.74 4.32 7.59
CA LEU A 115 4.10 4.13 7.08
C LEU A 115 4.08 3.80 5.57
N LYS A 116 3.27 2.83 5.14
CA LYS A 116 3.09 2.46 3.72
C LYS A 116 2.73 3.69 2.89
N ARG A 117 1.65 4.37 3.24
CA ARG A 117 1.15 5.55 2.49
C ARG A 117 2.18 6.67 2.44
N ARG A 118 2.92 6.91 3.53
CA ARG A 118 3.95 7.95 3.56
C ARG A 118 5.12 7.60 2.64
N GLN A 119 5.60 6.36 2.68
CA GLN A 119 6.72 5.91 1.86
C GLN A 119 6.36 5.83 0.37
N LEU A 120 5.17 5.34 0.02
CA LEU A 120 4.67 5.38 -1.37
C LEU A 120 4.63 6.81 -1.92
N ARG A 121 4.21 7.80 -1.12
CA ARG A 121 4.23 9.21 -1.53
C ARG A 121 5.64 9.78 -1.62
N LYS A 122 6.48 9.58 -0.60
CA LYS A 122 7.78 10.26 -0.46
C LYS A 122 8.89 9.64 -1.29
N LEU A 123 8.88 8.31 -1.45
CA LEU A 123 9.90 7.58 -2.20
C LEU A 123 9.41 7.29 -3.62
N GLY A 124 8.18 6.78 -3.77
CA GLY A 124 7.61 6.43 -5.07
C GLY A 124 6.90 7.57 -5.80
N GLY A 125 6.70 8.73 -5.17
CA GLY A 125 6.05 9.89 -5.80
C GLY A 125 4.57 9.72 -6.10
N TRP A 126 3.91 8.72 -5.52
CA TRP A 126 2.53 8.36 -5.86
C TRP A 126 1.50 9.38 -5.34
N LYS A 127 0.54 9.73 -6.21
CA LYS A 127 -0.74 10.31 -5.77
C LYS A 127 -1.61 9.19 -5.22
N LEU A 128 -1.95 9.25 -3.94
CA LEU A 128 -2.64 8.16 -3.24
C LEU A 128 -3.92 8.63 -2.56
N CYS A 129 -4.99 7.88 -2.78
CA CYS A 129 -6.23 7.97 -2.03
C CYS A 129 -6.52 6.65 -1.29
N SER A 130 -7.37 6.73 -0.28
CA SER A 130 -7.78 5.57 0.53
C SER A 130 -9.29 5.43 0.44
N VAL A 131 -9.75 4.20 0.23
CA VAL A 131 -11.15 3.80 0.34
C VAL A 131 -11.30 3.04 1.66
N PRO A 132 -11.65 3.70 2.77
CA PRO A 132 -11.87 3.02 4.04
C PRO A 132 -13.16 2.20 4.02
N TYR A 133 -13.15 1.05 4.68
CA TYR A 133 -14.28 0.12 4.67
C TYR A 133 -15.62 0.74 5.09
N TRP A 134 -15.63 1.63 6.09
CA TRP A 134 -16.89 2.21 6.58
C TRP A 134 -17.54 3.17 5.56
N GLU A 135 -16.76 3.99 4.85
CA GLU A 135 -17.31 4.87 3.81
C GLU A 135 -17.81 4.04 2.63
N TRP A 136 -17.10 2.97 2.32
CA TRP A 136 -17.50 2.06 1.26
C TRP A 136 -18.77 1.28 1.62
N ASP A 137 -18.92 0.83 2.87
CA ASP A 137 -20.12 0.14 3.36
C ASP A 137 -21.37 1.02 3.25
N GLU A 138 -21.25 2.34 3.45
CA GLU A 138 -22.36 3.29 3.30
C GLU A 138 -22.91 3.41 1.87
N VAL A 139 -22.09 3.09 0.87
CA VAL A 139 -22.44 3.13 -0.56
C VAL A 139 -22.47 1.74 -1.20
N TRP A 140 -22.13 0.67 -0.46
CA TRP A 140 -21.85 -0.66 -0.99
C TRP A 140 -22.96 -1.22 -1.89
N SER A 141 -24.22 -1.00 -1.54
CA SER A 141 -25.38 -1.57 -2.24
C SER A 141 -25.86 -0.76 -3.46
N ASP A 142 -25.36 0.45 -3.65
CA ASP A 142 -25.88 1.42 -4.62
C ASP A 142 -24.80 1.79 -5.66
N ALA A 143 -24.93 1.25 -6.88
CA ALA A 143 -23.93 1.42 -7.92
C ALA A 143 -23.66 2.90 -8.30
N PRO A 144 -24.68 3.74 -8.58
CA PRO A 144 -24.49 5.18 -8.75
C PRO A 144 -23.74 5.86 -7.59
N ARG A 145 -24.08 5.54 -6.33
CA ARG A 145 -23.39 6.13 -5.17
C ARG A 145 -21.93 5.68 -5.07
N ARG A 146 -21.61 4.41 -5.33
CA ARG A 146 -20.22 3.92 -5.40
C ARG A 146 -19.41 4.68 -6.46
N GLN A 147 -19.99 4.85 -7.65
CA GLN A 147 -19.37 5.58 -8.76
C GLN A 147 -19.10 7.04 -8.39
N GLN A 148 -20.10 7.74 -7.84
CA GLN A 148 -19.96 9.12 -7.41
C GLN A 148 -18.90 9.27 -6.31
N TYR A 149 -18.89 8.36 -5.33
CA TYR A 149 -17.91 8.34 -4.26
C TYR A 149 -16.47 8.24 -4.79
N LEU A 150 -16.19 7.27 -5.67
CA LEU A 150 -14.84 7.10 -6.24
C LEU A 150 -14.43 8.30 -7.10
N LEU A 151 -15.34 8.86 -7.90
CA LEU A 151 -15.05 10.06 -8.70
C LEU A 151 -14.69 11.26 -7.81
N GLN A 152 -15.41 11.47 -6.71
CA GLN A 152 -15.12 12.55 -5.77
C GLN A 152 -13.77 12.33 -5.08
N LEU A 153 -13.49 11.09 -4.65
CA LEU A 153 -12.23 10.73 -4.02
C LEU A 153 -11.03 10.96 -4.95
N LEU A 154 -11.13 10.53 -6.21
CA LEU A 154 -10.08 10.74 -7.22
C LEU A 154 -9.85 12.24 -7.51
N ARG A 155 -10.91 13.04 -7.65
CA ARG A 155 -10.78 14.50 -7.84
C ARG A 155 -10.05 15.17 -6.70
N ARG A 156 -10.49 14.94 -5.46
CA ARG A 156 -9.84 15.49 -4.26
C ARG A 156 -8.36 15.14 -4.18
N THR A 157 -8.00 13.94 -4.66
CA THR A 157 -6.61 13.46 -4.63
C THR A 157 -5.72 14.18 -5.64
N LEU A 158 -6.27 14.67 -6.75
CA LEU A 158 -5.53 15.48 -7.71
C LEU A 158 -5.41 16.95 -7.31
N GLU A 159 -6.32 17.43 -6.47
CA GLU A 159 -6.39 18.82 -5.99
C GLU A 159 -5.54 19.08 -4.73
N ALA A 160 -5.08 18.03 -4.04
CA ALA A 160 -4.28 18.09 -2.83
C ALA A 160 -2.77 18.18 -3.12
#